data_AF-A0A161M4X9-F1
#
_entry.id   AF-A0A161M4X9-F1
#
_cell.length_a   1.000
_cell.length_b   1.000
_cell.length_c   1.000
_cell.angle_alpha   90.00
_cell.angle_beta   90.00
_cell.angle_gamma   90.00
#
_symmetry.space_group_name_H-M   'P 1'
#
loop_
_entity.id
_entity.type
_entity.pdbx_description
1 polymer ?
#
loop_
_entity_poly.entity_id
_entity_poly.type
_entity_poly.pdbx_seq_one_letter_code
_entity_poly.pdbx_strand_id
1 'polypeptide(L)'
;MMLGIQHVIQKLRKHDNQTLDRHLDFFEMLRKEDEKELARKFELEKDVDISSATGMFDVIRRKLSHTAAYPHFLSLLQHFLLLPLDYGSQPQHWLLFDRIVQQIVTQTENGTNHDVSLLDINVKEIVHLLAKEEELVAARQKAEELEREN
;
A
#
# COMPACT_ATOMS: atom_id res chain seq x y z
N MET A 1 3.61 1.97 -12.21
CA MET A 1 5.04 1.97 -11.80
C MET A 1 5.90 1.39 -12.90
N MET A 2 6.91 2.12 -13.37
CA MET A 2 8.01 1.51 -14.15
C MET A 2 9.18 1.39 -13.19
N LEU A 3 9.42 0.20 -12.61
CA LEU A 3 10.46 -0.11 -11.61
C LEU A 3 11.90 0.11 -12.15
N GLY A 4 12.23 1.34 -12.59
CA GLY A 4 13.46 1.65 -13.32
C GLY A 4 13.49 1.18 -14.77
N ILE A 5 12.48 0.42 -15.24
CA ILE A 5 12.45 -0.13 -16.61
C ILE A 5 12.30 0.95 -17.69
N GLN A 6 11.91 2.17 -17.34
CA GLN A 6 11.70 3.28 -18.28
C GLN A 6 12.95 3.55 -19.14
N HIS A 7 14.14 3.55 -18.53
CA HIS A 7 15.40 3.74 -19.25
C HIS A 7 15.71 2.56 -20.18
N VAL A 8 15.34 1.35 -19.76
CA VAL A 8 15.49 0.14 -20.57
C VAL A 8 14.56 0.17 -21.77
N ILE A 9 13.29 0.55 -21.58
CA ILE A 9 12.31 0.71 -22.67
C ILE A 9 12.77 1.76 -23.68
N GLN A 10 13.28 2.90 -23.22
CA GLN A 10 13.83 3.94 -24.11
C GLN A 10 15.04 3.46 -24.91
N LYS A 11 15.87 2.58 -24.35
CA LYS A 11 16.97 1.95 -25.11
C LYS A 11 16.43 0.92 -26.09
N LEU A 12 15.47 0.10 -25.69
CA LEU A 12 14.86 -0.95 -26.52
C LEU A 12 14.15 -0.38 -27.77
N ARG A 13 13.46 0.76 -27.64
CA ARG A 13 12.85 1.47 -28.79
C ARG A 13 13.86 1.99 -29.83
N LYS A 14 15.16 2.03 -29.51
CA LYS A 14 16.20 2.43 -30.48
C LYS A 14 16.65 1.30 -31.41
N HIS A 15 16.22 0.06 -31.15
CA HIS A 15 16.66 -1.12 -31.90
C HIS A 15 15.84 -1.42 -33.17
N ASP A 16 14.95 -0.51 -33.59
CA ASP A 16 14.16 -0.54 -34.84
C ASP A 16 13.56 -1.92 -35.15
N ASN A 17 12.95 -2.52 -34.12
CA ASN A 17 12.37 -3.87 -34.19
C ASN A 17 10.87 -3.77 -34.00
N GLN A 18 10.13 -3.95 -35.10
CA GLN A 18 8.67 -3.83 -35.13
C GLN A 18 7.95 -4.79 -34.16
N THR A 19 8.46 -5.99 -33.92
CA THR A 19 7.86 -6.93 -32.98
C THR A 19 8.04 -6.44 -31.55
N LEU A 20 9.23 -5.94 -31.22
CA LEU A 20 9.54 -5.36 -29.92
C LEU A 20 8.69 -4.11 -29.66
N ASP A 21 8.58 -3.22 -30.64
CA ASP A 21 7.77 -2.00 -30.51
C ASP A 21 6.30 -2.30 -30.26
N ARG A 22 5.72 -3.31 -30.94
CA ARG A 22 4.36 -3.77 -30.65
C ARG A 22 4.20 -4.22 -29.19
N HIS A 23 5.14 -5.02 -28.67
CA HIS A 23 5.08 -5.45 -27.27
C HIS A 23 5.22 -4.28 -26.28
N LEU A 24 6.06 -3.30 -26.60
CA LEU A 24 6.22 -2.09 -25.79
C LEU A 24 4.94 -1.23 -25.80
N ASP A 25 4.28 -1.13 -26.95
CA ASP A 25 3.00 -0.42 -27.08
C ASP A 25 1.88 -1.12 -26.31
N PHE A 26 1.80 -2.46 -26.38
CA PHE A 26 0.87 -3.25 -25.56
C PHE A 26 1.11 -3.04 -24.06
N PHE A 27 2.38 -3.05 -23.62
CA PHE A 27 2.74 -2.77 -22.24
C PHE A 27 2.30 -1.37 -21.79
N GLU A 28 2.56 -0.35 -22.61
CA GLU A 28 2.14 1.02 -22.31
C GLU A 28 0.62 1.19 -22.28
N MET A 29 -0.11 0.48 -23.14
CA MET A 29 -1.57 0.47 -23.18
C MET A 29 -2.15 -0.11 -21.90
N LEU A 30 -1.72 -1.32 -21.51
CA LEU A 30 -2.19 -1.98 -20.28
C LEU A 30 -1.87 -1.13 -19.04
N ARG A 31 -0.66 -0.57 -18.98
CA ARG A 31 -0.27 0.33 -17.88
C ARG A 31 -1.19 1.55 -17.76
N LYS A 32 -1.56 2.17 -18.89
CA LYS A 32 -2.50 3.31 -18.89
C LYS A 32 -3.91 2.90 -18.48
N GLU A 33 -4.31 1.67 -18.81
CA GLU A 33 -5.59 1.11 -18.38
C GLU A 33 -5.62 0.89 -16.86
N ASP A 34 -4.57 0.30 -16.30
CA ASP A 34 -4.40 0.12 -14.85
C ASP A 34 -4.42 1.46 -14.10
N GLU A 35 -3.74 2.48 -14.63
CA GLU A 35 -3.70 3.83 -14.05
C GLU A 35 -5.09 4.48 -14.02
N LYS A 36 -5.86 4.31 -15.11
CA LYS A 36 -7.26 4.77 -15.16
C LYS A 36 -8.17 3.99 -14.23
N GLU A 37 -7.97 2.68 -14.08
CA GLU A 37 -8.70 1.88 -13.09
C GLU A 37 -8.41 2.38 -11.67
N LEU A 38 -7.14 2.65 -11.36
CA LEU A 38 -6.73 3.20 -10.07
C LEU A 38 -7.38 4.56 -9.80
N ALA A 39 -7.36 5.47 -10.79
CA ALA A 39 -7.98 6.79 -10.68
C ALA A 39 -9.50 6.69 -10.45
N ARG A 40 -10.18 5.78 -11.16
CA ARG A 40 -11.62 5.50 -10.95
C ARG A 40 -11.91 4.96 -9.55
N LYS A 41 -11.08 4.03 -9.06
CA LYS A 41 -11.24 3.41 -7.73
C LYS A 41 -11.12 4.42 -6.58
N PHE A 42 -10.38 5.51 -6.78
CA PHE A 42 -10.18 6.55 -5.77
C PHE A 42 -10.91 7.87 -6.07
N GLU A 43 -11.84 7.86 -7.04
CA GLU A 43 -12.67 9.04 -7.42
C GLU A 43 -11.84 10.29 -7.74
N LEU A 44 -10.69 10.11 -8.38
CA LEU A 44 -9.79 11.21 -8.70
C LEU A 44 -10.14 11.81 -10.07
N GLU A 45 -10.31 13.13 -10.12
CA GLU A 45 -10.57 13.88 -11.35
C GLU A 45 -9.38 13.89 -12.33
N LYS A 46 -8.17 13.59 -11.82
CA LYS A 46 -6.92 13.51 -12.58
C LYS A 46 -6.17 12.23 -12.22
N ASP A 47 -5.32 11.78 -13.14
CA ASP A 47 -4.42 10.66 -12.92
C ASP A 47 -3.65 10.82 -11.61
N VAL A 48 -3.50 9.72 -10.85
CA VAL A 48 -2.74 9.72 -9.60
C VAL A 48 -1.29 10.00 -9.93
N ASP A 49 -0.75 11.11 -9.44
CA ASP A 49 0.70 11.32 -9.49
C ASP A 49 1.40 10.39 -8.48
N ILE A 50 1.61 9.14 -8.90
CA ILE A 50 2.31 8.10 -8.15
C ILE A 50 3.79 8.41 -7.96
N SER A 51 4.32 9.47 -8.59
CA SER A 51 5.71 9.91 -8.44
C SER A 51 5.87 11.03 -7.42
N SER A 52 4.77 11.65 -6.98
CA SER A 52 4.76 12.71 -5.98
C SER A 52 4.32 12.18 -4.62
N ALA A 53 5.20 12.32 -3.64
CA ALA A 53 4.89 11.98 -2.24
C ALA A 53 3.67 12.77 -1.73
N THR A 54 3.60 14.06 -2.06
CA THR A 54 2.47 14.92 -1.70
C THR A 54 1.17 14.45 -2.34
N GLY A 55 1.21 14.08 -3.63
CA GLY A 55 0.04 13.57 -4.36
C GLY A 55 -0.50 12.28 -3.73
N MET A 56 0.38 11.31 -3.47
CA MET A 56 0.01 10.05 -2.82
C MET A 56 -0.53 10.25 -1.40
N PHE A 57 0.09 11.15 -0.62
CA PHE A 57 -0.36 11.48 0.72
C PHE A 57 -1.78 12.06 0.71
N ASP A 58 -2.08 12.98 -0.21
CA ASP A 58 -3.40 13.59 -0.30
C ASP A 58 -4.49 12.58 -0.62
N VAL A 59 -4.23 11.63 -1.53
CA VAL A 59 -5.16 10.54 -1.85
C VAL A 59 -5.42 9.65 -0.64
N ILE A 60 -4.36 9.22 0.06
CA ILE A 60 -4.47 8.37 1.26
C ILE A 60 -5.23 9.10 2.36
N ARG A 61 -4.90 10.37 2.61
CA ARG A 61 -5.58 11.20 3.60
C ARG A 61 -7.08 11.28 3.29
N ARG A 62 -7.47 11.66 2.07
CA ARG A 62 -8.89 11.75 1.66
C ARG A 62 -9.62 10.43 1.87
N LYS A 63 -9.00 9.31 1.49
CA LYS A 63 -9.57 7.96 1.65
C LYS A 63 -9.84 7.61 3.12
N LEU A 64 -8.99 8.08 4.05
CA LEU A 64 -9.04 7.68 5.45
C LEU A 64 -9.76 8.68 6.36
N SER A 65 -9.85 9.96 5.99
CA SER A 65 -10.34 11.08 6.85
C SER A 65 -11.64 10.83 7.59
N HIS A 66 -12.56 10.03 7.04
CA HIS A 66 -13.88 9.75 7.63
C HIS A 66 -14.05 8.28 8.05
N THR A 67 -12.95 7.62 8.38
CA THR A 67 -12.93 6.20 8.77
C THR A 67 -12.29 6.01 10.14
N ALA A 68 -12.64 4.92 10.82
CA ALA A 68 -11.98 4.49 12.07
C ALA A 68 -10.47 4.19 11.89
N ALA A 69 -9.99 4.09 10.65
CA ALA A 69 -8.58 3.88 10.35
C ALA A 69 -7.73 5.16 10.38
N TYR A 70 -8.33 6.35 10.40
CA TYR A 70 -7.57 7.62 10.40
C TYR A 70 -6.59 7.78 11.57
N PRO A 71 -6.98 7.44 12.83
CA PRO A 71 -6.05 7.50 13.96
C PRO A 71 -4.87 6.54 13.80
N HIS A 72 -5.08 5.36 13.21
CA HIS A 72 -4.01 4.40 12.93
C HIS A 72 -3.03 4.96 11.88
N PHE A 73 -3.54 5.62 10.84
CA PHE A 73 -2.70 6.28 9.85
C PHE A 73 -1.86 7.41 10.46
N LEU A 74 -2.46 8.25 11.32
CA LEU A 74 -1.73 9.31 12.02
C LEU A 74 -0.63 8.73 12.93
N SER A 75 -0.95 7.66 13.66
CA SER A 75 0.03 6.95 14.48
C SER A 75 1.19 6.42 13.63
N LEU A 76 0.93 5.82 12.47
CA LEU A 76 2.00 5.37 11.55
C LEU A 76 2.92 6.52 11.12
N LEU A 77 2.36 7.68 10.77
CA LEU A 77 3.16 8.85 10.40
C LEU A 77 4.02 9.35 11.57
N GLN A 78 3.48 9.34 12.80
CA GLN A 78 4.25 9.69 13.99
C GLN A 78 5.44 8.73 14.18
N HIS A 79 5.23 7.43 14.00
CA HIS A 79 6.32 6.44 14.09
C HIS A 79 7.35 6.62 12.97
N PHE A 80 6.93 6.97 11.76
CA PHE A 80 7.84 7.31 10.66
C PHE A 80 8.72 8.52 10.97
N LEU A 81 8.21 9.52 11.71
CA LEU A 81 9.03 10.65 12.17
C LEU A 81 10.09 10.25 13.21
N LEU A 82 9.86 9.18 13.97
CA LEU A 82 10.77 8.69 15.01
C LEU A 82 11.87 7.77 14.47
N LEU A 83 11.83 7.41 13.18
CA LEU A 83 12.85 6.55 12.59
C LEU A 83 14.22 7.25 12.61
N PRO A 84 15.29 6.52 13.01
CA PRO A 84 16.61 7.12 13.16
C PRO A 84 17.13 7.65 11.81
N LEU A 85 17.68 8.86 11.85
CA LEU A 85 18.25 9.54 10.68
C LEU A 85 19.79 9.44 10.60
N ASP A 86 20.42 8.72 11.53
CA ASP A 86 21.88 8.68 11.65
C ASP A 86 22.53 7.70 10.66
N TYR A 87 23.72 8.08 10.19
CA TYR A 87 24.49 7.44 9.12
C TYR A 87 24.84 5.97 9.41
N GLY A 88 24.33 5.03 8.59
CA GLY A 88 24.84 3.65 8.49
C GLY A 88 23.80 2.57 8.19
N SER A 89 22.63 2.63 8.84
CA SER A 89 21.53 1.64 8.72
C SER A 89 20.19 2.25 8.31
N GLN A 90 20.21 3.51 7.84
CA GLN A 90 19.02 4.33 7.60
C GLN A 90 18.15 3.86 6.42
N PRO A 91 18.69 3.54 5.21
CA PRO A 91 17.85 3.03 4.13
C PRO A 91 17.21 1.68 4.43
N GLN A 92 17.84 0.86 5.29
CA GLN A 92 17.40 -0.50 5.56
C GLN A 92 16.11 -0.54 6.37
N HIS A 93 15.89 0.39 7.31
CA HIS A 93 14.62 0.50 8.02
C HIS A 93 13.47 0.84 7.07
N TRP A 94 13.67 1.85 6.21
CA TRP A 94 12.68 2.24 5.21
C TRP A 94 12.40 1.12 4.21
N LEU A 95 13.45 0.41 3.77
CA LEU A 95 13.32 -0.76 2.89
C LEU A 95 12.55 -1.90 3.57
N LEU A 96 12.79 -2.14 4.86
CA LEU A 96 12.05 -3.14 5.63
C LEU A 96 10.56 -2.78 5.68
N PHE A 97 10.22 -1.52 5.99
CA PHE A 97 8.82 -1.08 5.99
C PHE A 97 8.17 -1.22 4.61
N ASP A 98 8.85 -0.80 3.55
CA ASP A 98 8.37 -0.96 2.18
C ASP A 98 8.05 -2.43 1.85
N ARG A 99 8.95 -3.35 2.21
CA ARG A 99 8.76 -4.79 1.99
C ARG A 99 7.62 -5.39 2.81
N ILE A 100 7.46 -4.97 4.07
CA ILE A 100 6.36 -5.41 4.92
C ILE A 100 5.02 -4.94 4.34
N VAL A 101 4.92 -3.68 3.91
CA VAL A 101 3.70 -3.13 3.31
C VAL A 101 3.39 -3.85 1.99
N GLN A 102 4.39 -4.08 1.13
CA GLN A 102 4.23 -4.87 -0.09
C GLN A 102 3.68 -6.26 0.21
N GLN A 103 4.25 -6.96 1.20
CA GLN A 103 3.77 -8.28 1.61
C GLN A 103 2.32 -8.25 2.09
N ILE A 104 1.94 -7.26 2.91
CA ILE A 104 0.55 -7.10 3.40
C ILE A 104 -0.44 -6.91 2.24
N VAL A 105 -0.07 -6.09 1.25
CA VAL A 105 -0.96 -5.71 0.13
C VAL A 105 -1.06 -6.80 -0.94
N THR A 106 -0.02 -7.60 -1.15
CA THR A 106 0.08 -8.56 -2.26
C THR A 106 -0.17 -10.01 -1.87
N GLN A 107 -0.29 -10.31 -0.57
CA GLN A 107 -0.56 -11.65 -0.11
C GLN A 107 -1.92 -12.15 -0.62
N THR A 108 -1.94 -13.39 -1.12
CA THR A 108 -3.17 -14.04 -1.60
C THR A 108 -4.15 -14.34 -0.48
N GLU A 109 -5.41 -14.60 -0.85
CA GLU A 109 -6.46 -15.00 0.09
C GLU A 109 -6.16 -16.30 0.86
N ASN A 110 -5.20 -17.10 0.38
CA ASN A 110 -4.72 -18.33 1.00
C ASN A 110 -3.48 -18.12 1.89
N GLY A 111 -3.04 -16.87 2.10
CA GLY A 111 -1.85 -16.56 2.89
C GLY A 111 -0.53 -16.80 2.16
N THR A 112 -0.56 -17.11 0.86
CA THR A 112 0.65 -17.31 0.05
C THR A 112 1.17 -15.97 -0.48
N ASN A 113 2.48 -15.74 -0.35
CA ASN A 113 3.15 -14.56 -0.88
C ASN A 113 3.55 -14.79 -2.35
N HIS A 114 3.23 -13.86 -3.24
CA HIS A 114 3.63 -13.92 -4.65
C HIS A 114 5.13 -13.62 -4.85
N ASP A 115 5.71 -12.83 -3.95
CA ASP A 115 7.12 -12.45 -3.93
C ASP A 115 7.86 -13.07 -2.72
N VAL A 116 9.19 -12.90 -2.67
CA VAL A 116 10.01 -13.30 -1.53
C VAL A 116 9.54 -12.58 -0.27
N SER A 117 8.97 -13.33 0.68
CA SER A 117 8.52 -12.81 1.96
C SER A 117 9.69 -12.68 2.94
N LEU A 118 9.80 -11.53 3.59
CA LEU A 118 10.79 -11.31 4.64
C LEU A 118 10.37 -11.95 5.97
N LEU A 119 9.06 -11.99 6.23
CA LEU A 119 8.47 -12.47 7.46
C LEU A 119 7.41 -13.54 7.15
N ASP A 120 7.29 -14.54 8.01
CA ASP A 120 6.19 -15.51 7.93
C ASP A 120 4.96 -14.91 8.62
N ILE A 121 4.11 -14.25 7.83
CA ILE A 121 2.93 -13.51 8.30
C ILE A 121 1.73 -14.04 7.54
N ASN A 122 0.69 -14.45 8.25
CA ASN A 122 -0.63 -14.72 7.69
C ASN A 122 -1.53 -13.49 7.91
N VAL A 123 -1.58 -12.59 6.92
CA VAL A 123 -2.30 -11.31 7.00
C VAL A 123 -3.78 -11.54 7.25
N LYS A 124 -4.38 -12.52 6.57
CA LYS A 124 -5.81 -12.84 6.70
C LYS A 124 -6.17 -13.25 8.12
N GLU A 125 -5.37 -14.13 8.70
CA GLU A 125 -5.57 -14.59 10.07
C GLU A 125 -5.39 -13.45 11.07
N ILE A 126 -4.35 -12.63 10.92
CA ILE A 126 -4.10 -11.49 11.80
C ILE A 126 -5.25 -10.47 11.73
N VAL A 127 -5.71 -10.13 10.53
CA VAL A 127 -6.85 -9.20 10.36
C VAL A 127 -8.11 -9.76 11.02
N HIS A 128 -8.38 -11.07 10.87
CA HIS A 128 -9.51 -11.71 11.53
C HIS A 128 -9.39 -11.67 13.07
N LEU A 129 -8.18 -11.88 13.61
CA LEU A 129 -7.94 -11.79 15.06
C LEU A 129 -8.14 -10.36 15.58
N LEU A 130 -7.66 -9.34 14.86
CA LEU A 130 -7.84 -7.93 15.24
C LEU A 130 -9.31 -7.53 15.24
N ALA A 131 -10.09 -7.94 14.23
CA ALA A 131 -11.53 -7.69 14.19
C ALA A 131 -12.26 -8.33 15.39
N LYS A 132 -11.87 -9.57 15.73
CA LYS A 132 -12.44 -10.27 16.89
C LYS A 132 -12.07 -9.61 18.22
N GLU A 133 -10.86 -9.07 18.33
CA GLU A 133 -10.43 -8.31 19.51
C GLU A 133 -11.27 -7.04 19.68
N GLU A 134 -11.50 -6.30 18.59
CA GLU A 134 -12.36 -5.11 18.59
C GLU A 134 -13.79 -5.42 19.04
N GLU A 135 -14.40 -6.49 18.52
CA GLU A 135 -15.73 -6.95 18.93
C GLU A 135 -15.77 -7.31 20.42
N LEU A 136 -14.73 -7.98 20.93
CA LEU A 136 -14.65 -8.39 22.32
C LEU A 136 -14.48 -7.21 23.27
N VAL A 137 -13.68 -6.21 22.89
CA VAL A 137 -13.52 -4.97 23.66
C VAL A 137 -14.83 -4.19 23.69
N ALA A 138 -15.52 -4.05 22.55
CA ALA A 138 -16.82 -3.37 22.47
C ALA A 138 -17.89 -4.09 23.31
N ALA A 139 -17.92 -5.43 23.28
CA ALA A 139 -18.84 -6.22 24.09
C ALA A 139 -18.62 -6.05 25.60
N ARG A 140 -17.34 -5.98 26.04
CA ARG A 140 -16.99 -5.72 27.44
C ARG A 140 -17.39 -4.32 27.89
N GLN A 141 -17.09 -3.30 27.09
CA GLN A 141 -17.47 -1.92 27.40
C GLN A 141 -18.98 -1.78 27.55
N LYS A 142 -19.75 -2.40 26.66
CA LYS A 142 -21.22 -2.39 26.73
C LYS A 142 -21.75 -3.10 27.98
N ALA A 143 -21.12 -4.20 28.39
CA ALA A 143 -21.51 -4.90 29.62
C ALA A 143 -21.23 -4.04 30.86
N GLU A 144 -20.07 -3.39 30.94
CA GLU A 144 -19.70 -2.48 32.05
C GLU A 144 -20.60 -1.24 32.13
N GLU A 145 -21.06 -0.71 31.00
CA GLU A 145 -22.04 0.39 30.96
C GLU A 145 -23.40 -0.04 31.51
N LEU A 146 -23.90 -1.21 31.09
CA LEU A 146 -25.16 -1.78 31.59
C LEU A 146 -25.11 -2.12 33.09
N GLU A 147 -23.95 -2.47 33.62
CA GLU A 147 -23.73 -2.67 35.07
C GLU A 147 -23.67 -1.36 35.85
N ARG A 148 -23.29 -0.24 35.22
CA ARG A 148 -23.28 1.09 35.86
C ARG A 148 -24.63 1.80 35.81
N GLU A 149 -25.50 1.43 34.88
CA GLU A 149 -26.84 2.00 34.73
C GLU A 149 -27.92 1.29 35.58
N ASN A 150 -27.60 0.14 36.20
CA ASN A 150 -28.44 -0.59 37.16
C ASN A 150 -28.06 -0.30 38.61
#